data_AF-A0A8S0T7Z6-F1
#
_entry.id   AF-A0A8S0T7Z6-F1
#
_cell.length_a   1.000
_cell.length_b   1.000
_cell.length_c   1.000
_cell.angle_alpha   90.00
_cell.angle_beta   90.00
_cell.angle_gamma   90.00
#
_symmetry.space_group_name_H-M   'P 1'
#
loop_
_entity.id
_entity.type
_entity.pdbx_description
1 polymer ?
#
loop_
_entity_poly.entity_id
_entity_poly.type
_entity_poly.pdbx_seq_one_letter_code
_entity_poly.pdbx_strand_id
1 'polypeptide(L)'
;MPAVFTGMLQGEELSQAYASGGIFVMPSESPTLGLVVLETKSSGLPVVVTRVGGIPDMIPEEQQGKTGYLFNPGDFEKLLGKQHVSKWRSMTGGQTHRRYVMNNIMMQFGSCERREPVLTAIPVVV
;
A
#
# COMPACT_ATOMS: atom_id res chain seq x y z
N MET A 1 -10.10 16.37 -6.94
CA MET A 1 -10.66 16.12 -5.60
C MET A 1 -9.70 16.73 -4.59
N PRO A 2 -10.19 17.47 -3.58
CA PRO A 2 -9.35 17.95 -2.48
C PRO A 2 -8.84 16.77 -1.65
N ALA A 3 -7.64 16.90 -1.07
CA ALA A 3 -7.12 15.91 -0.12
C ALA A 3 -7.89 15.99 1.20
N VAL A 4 -8.32 14.86 1.75
CA VAL A 4 -9.04 14.81 3.03
C VAL A 4 -8.13 14.26 4.11
N PHE A 5 -7.89 15.06 5.14
CA PHE A 5 -7.15 14.62 6.32
C PHE A 5 -8.12 14.02 7.34
N THR A 6 -8.11 12.70 7.49
CA THR A 6 -9.07 11.98 8.35
C THR A 6 -8.69 11.97 9.82
N GLY A 7 -7.46 12.36 10.16
CA GLY A 7 -6.91 12.18 11.50
C GLY A 7 -6.52 10.72 11.77
N MET A 8 -6.52 10.33 13.04
CA MET A 8 -6.08 9.00 13.47
C MET A 8 -7.25 8.01 13.39
N LEU A 9 -7.19 7.06 12.47
CA LEU A 9 -8.19 5.98 12.35
C LEU A 9 -7.69 4.70 13.03
N GLN A 10 -8.60 3.94 13.63
CA GLN A 10 -8.29 2.67 14.30
C GLN A 10 -9.39 1.63 14.04
N GLY A 11 -9.06 0.35 14.22
CA GLY A 11 -10.05 -0.75 14.18
C GLY A 11 -10.84 -0.80 12.86
N GLU A 12 -12.17 -0.84 12.98
CA GLU A 12 -13.08 -0.94 11.83
C GLU A 12 -12.97 0.27 10.90
N GLU A 13 -12.81 1.49 11.42
CA GLU A 13 -12.74 2.70 10.60
C GLU A 13 -11.51 2.70 9.68
N LEU A 14 -10.36 2.23 10.20
CA LEU A 14 -9.15 2.05 9.42
C LEU A 14 -9.34 0.97 8.35
N SER A 15 -9.98 -0.14 8.71
CA SER A 15 -10.31 -1.23 7.77
C SER A 15 -11.20 -0.73 6.63
N GLN A 16 -12.19 0.10 6.93
CA GLN A 16 -13.07 0.71 5.93
C GLN A 16 -12.34 1.73 5.06
N ALA A 17 -11.42 2.50 5.61
CA ALA A 17 -10.58 3.41 4.83
C ALA A 17 -9.72 2.62 3.82
N TYR A 18 -9.09 1.52 4.23
CA TYR A 18 -8.37 0.66 3.29
C TYR A 18 -9.30 -0.04 2.29
N ALA A 19 -10.49 -0.50 2.71
CA ALA A 19 -11.44 -1.13 1.80
C ALA A 19 -12.01 -0.16 0.75
N SER A 20 -12.14 1.12 1.08
CA SER A 20 -12.64 2.17 0.18
C SER A 20 -11.54 2.78 -0.70
N GLY A 21 -10.27 2.73 -0.28
CA GLY A 21 -9.14 3.27 -1.03
C GLY A 21 -8.88 2.61 -2.39
N GLY A 22 -8.27 3.32 -3.33
CA GLY A 22 -7.83 2.74 -4.62
C GLY A 22 -6.38 2.27 -4.59
N ILE A 23 -5.53 3.02 -3.89
CA ILE A 23 -4.10 2.82 -3.76
C ILE A 23 -3.65 3.42 -2.43
N PHE A 24 -2.59 2.87 -1.85
CA PHE A 24 -1.97 3.42 -0.66
C PHE A 24 -0.58 3.96 -1.00
N VAL A 25 -0.25 5.14 -0.49
CA VAL A 25 1.04 5.78 -0.73
C VAL A 25 1.71 6.07 0.60
N MET A 26 2.92 5.56 0.81
CA MET A 26 3.73 5.80 2.01
C MET A 26 5.08 6.41 1.63
N PRO A 27 5.18 7.74 1.57
CA PRO A 27 6.40 8.47 1.25
C PRO A 27 7.33 8.63 2.46
N SER A 28 7.53 7.57 3.25
CA SER A 28 8.37 7.62 4.45
C SER A 28 9.82 7.27 4.12
N GLU A 29 10.77 8.05 4.65
CA GLU A 29 12.20 7.79 4.53
C GLU A 29 12.77 6.94 5.68
N SER A 30 11.94 6.63 6.68
CA SER A 30 12.35 5.84 7.85
C SER A 30 11.24 4.88 8.31
N PRO A 31 10.85 3.89 7.50
CA PRO A 31 9.91 2.85 7.93
C PRO A 31 10.58 1.92 8.96
N THR A 32 9.97 1.73 10.13
CA THR A 32 10.50 0.85 11.19
C THR A 32 10.39 -0.62 10.84
N LEU A 33 9.16 -1.11 10.63
CA LEU A 33 8.89 -2.54 10.38
C LEU A 33 8.04 -2.80 9.12
N GLY A 34 7.56 -1.75 8.44
CA GLY A 34 6.73 -1.90 7.24
C GLY A 34 5.38 -2.59 7.44
N LEU A 35 4.92 -2.78 8.69
CA LEU A 35 3.65 -3.46 9.02
C LEU A 35 2.46 -2.86 8.26
N VAL A 36 2.43 -1.54 8.13
CA VAL A 36 1.42 -0.79 7.37
C VAL A 36 1.31 -1.26 5.92
N VAL A 37 2.44 -1.58 5.29
CA VAL A 37 2.49 -2.07 3.91
C VAL A 37 1.86 -3.46 3.84
N LEU A 38 2.12 -4.31 4.83
CA LEU A 38 1.52 -5.64 4.93
C LEU A 38 0.01 -5.56 5.21
N GLU A 39 -0.44 -4.71 6.14
CA GLU A 39 -1.86 -4.49 6.44
C GLU A 39 -2.63 -4.01 5.21
N THR A 40 -2.02 -3.09 4.47
CA THR A 40 -2.58 -2.54 3.25
C THR A 40 -2.68 -3.60 2.15
N LYS A 41 -1.61 -4.37 1.91
CA LYS A 41 -1.62 -5.50 0.95
C LYS A 41 -2.65 -6.57 1.36
N SER A 42 -2.77 -6.86 2.66
CA SER A 42 -3.79 -7.78 3.21
C SER A 42 -5.21 -7.25 3.01
N SER A 43 -5.39 -5.94 2.97
CA SER A 43 -6.65 -5.28 2.60
C SER A 43 -6.90 -5.28 1.08
N GLY A 44 -5.97 -5.83 0.28
CA GLY A 44 -6.07 -5.93 -1.16
C GLY A 44 -5.72 -4.65 -1.90
N LEU A 45 -5.10 -3.68 -1.23
CA LEU A 45 -4.68 -2.43 -1.87
C LEU A 45 -3.27 -2.53 -2.42
N PRO A 46 -3.04 -2.07 -3.67
CA PRO A 46 -1.70 -1.86 -4.15
C PRO A 46 -1.02 -0.73 -3.38
N VAL A 47 0.30 -0.85 -3.20
CA VAL A 47 1.10 0.05 -2.36
C VAL A 47 2.15 0.81 -3.17
N VAL A 48 2.34 2.10 -2.92
CA VAL A 48 3.42 2.92 -3.47
C VAL A 48 4.28 3.39 -2.32
N VAL A 49 5.50 2.86 -2.22
CA VAL A 49 6.30 2.97 -1.00
C VAL A 49 7.75 3.30 -1.34
N THR A 50 8.42 4.01 -0.45
CA THR A 50 9.84 4.32 -0.62
C THR A 50 10.68 3.05 -0.46
N ARG A 51 11.73 2.91 -1.29
CA ARG A 51 12.71 1.82 -1.26
C ARG A 51 13.69 2.06 -0.11
N VAL A 52 13.24 1.83 1.13
CA VAL A 52 14.06 1.99 2.34
C VAL A 52 13.88 0.79 3.27
N GLY A 53 14.96 0.40 3.94
CA GLY A 53 14.94 -0.69 4.92
C GLY A 53 14.53 -2.02 4.29
N GLY A 54 13.71 -2.81 5.00
CA GLY A 54 13.19 -4.12 4.54
C GLY A 54 11.97 -4.04 3.61
N ILE A 55 11.53 -2.84 3.21
CA ILE A 55 10.39 -2.67 2.29
C ILE A 55 10.59 -3.36 0.92
N PRO A 56 11.80 -3.37 0.31
CA PRO A 56 12.03 -4.06 -0.96
C PRO A 56 11.75 -5.57 -0.89
N ASP A 57 11.96 -6.20 0.27
CA ASP A 57 11.71 -7.64 0.46
C ASP A 57 10.20 -7.97 0.48
N MET A 58 9.37 -6.99 0.83
CA MET A 58 7.91 -7.11 0.85
C MET A 58 7.28 -6.95 -0.55
N ILE A 59 8.00 -6.33 -1.49
CA ILE A 59 7.56 -6.11 -2.87
C ILE A 59 8.69 -6.58 -3.82
N PRO A 60 8.75 -7.89 -4.08
CA PRO A 60 9.66 -8.46 -5.06
C PRO A 60 9.56 -7.80 -6.43
N GLU A 61 10.63 -7.86 -7.23
CA GLU A 61 10.72 -7.15 -8.52
C GLU A 61 9.61 -7.58 -9.51
N GLU A 62 9.22 -8.85 -9.51
CA GLU A 62 8.17 -9.41 -10.36
C GLU A 62 6.76 -8.87 -10.05
N GLN A 63 6.61 -8.25 -8.87
CA GLN A 63 5.38 -7.65 -8.40
C GLN A 63 5.31 -6.14 -8.67
N GLN A 64 6.40 -5.52 -9.14
CA GLN A 64 6.42 -4.09 -9.45
C GLN A 64 5.42 -3.73 -10.54
N GLY A 65 4.56 -2.75 -10.25
CA GLY A 65 3.49 -2.33 -11.16
C GLY A 65 2.28 -3.28 -11.19
N LYS A 66 2.25 -4.28 -10.30
CA LYS A 66 1.08 -5.12 -10.03
C LYS A 66 0.60 -4.87 -8.61
N THR A 67 1.26 -5.41 -7.59
CA THR A 67 0.81 -5.28 -6.19
C THR A 67 1.46 -4.11 -5.47
N GLY A 68 2.55 -3.57 -6.02
CA GLY A 68 3.16 -2.38 -5.46
C GLY A 68 4.18 -1.72 -6.38
N TYR A 69 4.63 -0.54 -5.98
CA TYR A 69 5.60 0.27 -6.69
C TYR A 69 6.60 0.88 -5.71
N LEU A 70 7.89 0.64 -5.96
CA LEU A 70 8.99 1.15 -5.16
C LEU A 70 9.61 2.37 -5.84
N PHE A 71 9.85 3.44 -5.09
CA PHE A 71 10.59 4.62 -5.55
C PHE A 71 11.71 4.98 -4.57
N ASN A 72 12.75 5.67 -5.02
CA ASN A 72 13.87 6.01 -4.14
C ASN A 72 13.51 7.21 -3.24
N PRO A 73 14.08 7.30 -2.02
CA PRO A 73 13.92 8.49 -1.18
C PRO A 73 14.44 9.73 -1.91
N GLY A 74 13.78 10.88 -1.72
CA GLY A 74 14.07 12.12 -2.45
C GLY A 74 13.55 12.21 -3.90
N ASP A 75 13.10 11.11 -4.51
CA ASP A 75 12.62 11.08 -5.90
C ASP A 75 11.10 11.33 -6.02
N PHE A 76 10.53 12.24 -5.21
CA PHE A 76 9.08 12.53 -5.23
C PHE A 76 8.57 13.09 -6.56
N GLU A 77 9.37 13.94 -7.20
CA GLU A 77 9.10 14.47 -8.55
C GLU A 77 8.91 13.35 -9.57
N LYS A 78 9.69 12.27 -9.47
CA LYS A 78 9.55 11.13 -10.38
C LYS A 78 8.24 10.40 -10.15
N LEU A 79 7.77 10.29 -8.91
CA LEU A 79 6.48 9.65 -8.59
C LEU A 79 5.29 10.36 -9.25
N LEU A 80 5.37 11.69 -9.38
CA LEU A 80 4.36 12.53 -10.05
C LEU A 80 4.56 12.61 -11.57
N GLY A 81 5.70 12.17 -12.09
CA GLY A 81 5.98 12.10 -13.52
C GLY A 81 4.96 11.22 -14.26
N LYS A 82 4.50 11.67 -15.43
CA LYS A 82 3.45 10.99 -16.23
C LYS A 82 3.70 9.49 -16.44
N GLN A 83 4.96 9.09 -16.63
CA GLN A 83 5.35 7.69 -16.79
C GLN A 83 5.08 6.83 -15.54
N HIS A 84 5.35 7.36 -14.35
CA HIS A 84 5.17 6.66 -13.09
C HIS A 84 3.70 6.67 -12.70
N VAL A 85 3.01 7.80 -12.91
CA VAL A 85 1.55 7.92 -12.72
C VAL A 85 0.80 6.91 -13.56
N SER A 86 1.17 6.71 -14.83
CA SER A 86 0.56 5.67 -15.65
C SER A 86 0.78 4.27 -15.08
N LYS A 87 1.95 4.00 -14.51
CA LYS A 87 2.35 2.69 -13.99
C LYS A 87 1.65 2.30 -12.69
N TRP A 88 1.43 3.24 -11.77
CA TRP A 88 0.64 2.95 -10.57
C TRP A 88 -0.86 3.11 -10.80
N ARG A 89 -1.31 3.92 -11.77
CA ARG A 89 -2.71 3.92 -12.24
C ARG A 89 -3.12 2.59 -12.85
N SER A 90 -2.22 1.86 -13.52
CA SER A 90 -2.56 0.51 -13.98
C SER A 90 -2.77 -0.49 -12.83
N MET A 91 -2.30 -0.17 -11.62
CA MET A 91 -2.56 -0.97 -10.42
C MET A 91 -3.93 -0.67 -9.80
N THR A 92 -4.53 0.50 -10.06
CA THR A 92 -5.88 0.84 -9.56
C THR A 92 -7.03 0.13 -10.30
N GLY A 93 -6.83 -1.14 -10.68
CA GLY A 93 -7.84 -1.99 -11.30
C GLY A 93 -8.88 -2.47 -10.27
N GLY A 94 -10.11 -2.76 -10.72
CA GLY A 94 -11.25 -3.16 -9.86
C GLY A 94 -11.05 -4.44 -9.04
N GLN A 95 -12.14 -5.06 -8.59
CA GLN A 95 -12.12 -6.17 -7.61
C GLN A 95 -11.14 -7.33 -7.94
N THR A 96 -10.91 -7.64 -9.21
CA THR A 96 -9.94 -8.67 -9.66
C THR A 96 -8.50 -8.35 -9.24
N HIS A 97 -8.13 -7.07 -9.30
CA HIS A 97 -6.79 -6.65 -8.91
C HIS A 97 -6.61 -6.76 -7.39
N ARG A 98 -7.62 -6.38 -6.61
CA ARG A 98 -7.59 -6.53 -5.14
C ARG A 98 -7.44 -7.99 -4.70
N ARG A 99 -8.17 -8.89 -5.38
CA ARG A 99 -8.03 -10.34 -5.18
C ARG A 99 -6.61 -10.82 -5.47
N TYR A 100 -5.98 -10.28 -6.52
CA TYR A 100 -4.59 -10.62 -6.86
C TYR A 100 -3.60 -10.17 -5.78
N VAL A 101 -3.75 -8.94 -5.27
CA VAL A 101 -2.93 -8.42 -4.16
C VAL A 101 -3.10 -9.30 -2.91
N MET A 102 -4.33 -9.65 -2.55
CA MET A 102 -4.62 -10.53 -1.40
C MET A 102 -4.06 -11.94 -1.57
N ASN A 103 -4.24 -12.56 -2.74
CA ASN A 103 -3.72 -13.90 -2.99
C ASN A 103 -2.19 -13.93 -2.95
N ASN A 104 -1.54 -12.84 -3.41
CA ASN A 104 -0.10 -12.75 -3.39
C ASN A 104 0.46 -12.69 -1.97
N ILE A 105 -0.15 -11.90 -1.07
CA ILE A 105 0.31 -11.87 0.33
C ILE A 105 0.07 -13.21 1.04
N MET A 106 -1.03 -13.92 0.72
CA MET A 106 -1.27 -15.28 1.25
C MET A 106 -0.22 -16.30 0.80
N MET A 107 0.25 -16.22 -0.44
CA MET A 107 1.35 -17.08 -0.93
C MET A 107 2.69 -16.76 -0.26
N GLN A 108 2.87 -15.51 0.19
CA GLN A 108 4.14 -15.03 0.76
C GLN A 108 4.28 -15.31 2.27
N PHE A 109 3.16 -15.32 3.02
CA PHE A 109 3.18 -15.43 4.49
C PHE A 109 2.24 -16.51 5.09
N GLY A 110 1.59 -17.35 4.26
CA GLY A 110 0.63 -18.36 4.73
C GLY A 110 -0.77 -17.77 5.01
N SER A 111 -1.75 -18.63 5.34
CA SER A 111 -3.17 -18.21 5.41
C SER A 111 -3.38 -17.06 6.41
N CYS A 112 -3.71 -15.89 5.88
CA CYS A 112 -4.12 -14.74 6.68
C CYS A 112 -5.57 -14.95 7.15
N GLU A 113 -5.75 -15.42 8.39
CA GLU A 113 -7.05 -15.23 9.06
C GLU A 113 -7.26 -13.72 9.23
N ARG A 114 -8.50 -13.24 9.02
CA ARG A 114 -8.88 -11.84 9.29
C ARG A 114 -8.69 -11.56 10.78
N ARG A 115 -7.49 -11.13 11.16
CA ARG A 115 -7.22 -10.51 12.46
C ARG A 115 -7.54 -9.04 12.33
N GLU A 116 -8.18 -8.49 13.36
CA GLU A 116 -8.45 -7.05 13.47
C GLU A 116 -7.16 -6.26 13.18
N PRO A 117 -7.20 -5.09 12.51
CA PRO A 117 -6.00 -4.34 12.20
C PRO A 117 -5.27 -3.99 13.50
N VAL A 118 -4.14 -4.67 13.73
CA VAL A 118 -3.36 -4.55 14.96
C VAL A 118 -2.27 -3.51 14.70
N LEU A 119 -2.42 -2.35 15.33
CA LEU A 119 -1.33 -1.46 15.81
C LEU A 119 -0.94 -0.17 15.08
N THR A 120 -1.59 0.29 14.00
CA THR A 120 -1.16 1.58 13.43
C THR A 120 -2.28 2.57 13.17
N ALA A 121 -2.55 3.40 14.18
CA ALA A 121 -3.27 4.65 14.02
C ALA A 121 -2.38 5.59 13.20
N ILE A 122 -2.66 5.69 11.90
CA ILE A 122 -1.90 6.53 10.97
C ILE A 122 -2.83 7.63 10.48
N PRO A 123 -2.34 8.87 10.32
CA PRO A 123 -3.05 9.87 9.55
C PRO A 123 -3.24 9.38 8.11
N VAL A 124 -4.42 8.85 7.80
CA VAL A 124 -4.76 8.45 6.43
C VAL A 124 -5.20 9.70 5.69
N VAL A 125 -4.47 10.03 4.63
CA VAL A 125 -4.90 11.03 3.64
C VAL A 125 -5.60 10.26 2.53
N VAL A 126 -6.91 10.47 2.41
CA VAL A 126 -7.76 9.87 1.36
C VAL A 126 -7.95 10.86 0.22
#